data_AF-A0A1S7BGM4-F1
#
_entry.id   AF-A0A1S7BGM4-F1
#
_cell.length_a   1.000
_cell.length_b   1.000
_cell.length_c   1.000
_cell.angle_alpha   90.00
_cell.angle_beta   90.00
_cell.angle_gamma   90.00
#
_symmetry.space_group_name_H-M   'P 1'
#
loop_
_entity.id
_entity.type
_entity.pdbx_description
1 polymer ?
#
loop_
_entity_poly.entity_id
_entity_poly.type
_entity_poly.pdbx_seq_one_letter_code
_entity_poly.pdbx_strand_id
1 'polypeptide(L)'
;MNNLDFDHEGYRKLLPLKEYKDHIKHSDSKIRDHFIGMAFNNKTDIFSRNFSIKMINIFPKEEFYIHIQQFPDNDSPSYMVYNNDITAFIQFRLVGRSENMFLEKIIRDYVVLIEVEALHSFKKGMGSMLVSQLEKLSDKVLLQS
;
A
#
# COMPACT_ATOMS: atom_id res chain seq x y z
N MET A 1 -22.07 -12.29 12.87
CA MET A 1 -21.83 -11.79 11.50
C MET A 1 -21.46 -10.33 11.64
N ASN A 2 -20.15 -10.04 11.71
CA ASN A 2 -19.67 -8.67 11.79
C ASN A 2 -20.01 -7.97 10.48
N ASN A 3 -20.63 -6.80 10.62
CA ASN A 3 -21.12 -6.01 9.51
C ASN A 3 -19.90 -5.47 8.75
N LEU A 4 -19.50 -6.15 7.67
CA LEU A 4 -18.35 -5.77 6.81
C LEU A 4 -18.44 -4.30 6.37
N ASP A 5 -19.66 -3.78 6.22
CA ASP A 5 -19.92 -2.37 5.91
C ASP A 5 -19.41 -1.41 7.01
N PHE A 6 -19.29 -1.86 8.27
CA PHE A 6 -18.80 -1.02 9.38
C PHE A 6 -17.27 -0.93 9.41
N ASP A 7 -16.56 -2.02 9.09
CA ASP A 7 -15.10 -2.03 9.02
C ASP A 7 -14.59 -1.26 7.79
N HIS A 8 -15.30 -1.33 6.66
CA HIS A 8 -14.97 -0.57 5.46
C HIS A 8 -15.40 0.92 5.50
N GLU A 9 -16.17 1.37 6.48
CA GLU A 9 -16.55 2.79 6.60
C GLU A 9 -15.86 3.50 7.78
N GLY A 10 -15.29 2.74 8.72
CA GLY A 10 -14.60 3.29 9.89
C GLY A 10 -13.47 4.26 9.54
N TYR A 11 -12.67 3.96 8.51
CA TYR A 11 -11.59 4.84 8.07
C TYR A 11 -12.09 6.18 7.52
N ARG A 12 -13.32 6.25 6.96
CA ARG A 12 -13.88 7.52 6.47
C ARG A 12 -14.03 8.54 7.59
N LYS A 13 -14.36 8.08 8.80
CA LYS A 13 -14.50 8.92 10.00
C LYS A 13 -13.15 9.43 10.53
N LEU A 14 -12.05 8.77 10.18
CA LEU A 14 -10.69 9.16 10.57
C LEU A 14 -10.10 10.27 9.66
N LEU A 15 -10.76 10.58 8.55
CA LEU A 15 -10.36 11.63 7.61
C LEU A 15 -11.31 12.80 7.79
N PRO A 16 -10.90 14.08 7.86
CA PRO A 16 -9.62 14.75 7.68
C PRO A 16 -9.09 15.25 9.04
N LEU A 17 -9.09 14.37 10.05
CA LEU A 17 -8.60 14.71 11.37
C LEU A 17 -7.10 14.99 11.29
N LYS A 18 -6.68 16.17 11.76
CA LYS A 18 -5.28 16.58 11.78
C LYS A 18 -4.40 15.52 12.44
N GLU A 19 -4.86 14.96 13.56
CA GLU A 19 -4.17 13.90 14.31
C GLU A 19 -3.92 12.65 13.47
N TYR A 20 -4.89 12.23 12.67
CA TYR A 20 -4.73 11.06 11.80
C TYR A 20 -3.74 11.34 10.66
N LYS A 21 -3.83 12.53 10.03
CA LYS A 21 -2.87 12.96 9.01
C LYS A 21 -1.45 13.01 9.56
N ASP A 22 -1.28 13.54 10.77
CA ASP A 22 0.02 13.60 11.44
C ASP A 22 0.52 12.20 11.83
N HIS A 23 -0.37 11.30 12.26
CA HIS A 23 -0.04 9.91 12.53
C HIS A 23 0.48 9.17 11.29
N ILE A 24 -0.22 9.26 10.16
CA ILE A 24 0.19 8.61 8.90
C ILE A 24 1.52 9.16 8.41
N LYS A 25 1.72 10.49 8.48
CA LYS A 25 3.01 11.12 8.14
C LYS A 25 4.15 10.61 9.01
N HIS A 26 3.94 10.55 10.33
CA HIS A 26 4.95 10.05 11.26
C HIS A 26 5.24 8.57 11.04
N SER A 27 4.21 7.79 10.75
CA SER A 27 4.33 6.37 10.42
C SER A 27 5.12 6.17 9.13
N ASP A 28 4.82 6.92 8.06
CA ASP A 28 5.55 6.86 6.79
C ASP A 28 7.04 7.19 7.00
N SER A 29 7.36 8.29 7.70
CA SER A 29 8.75 8.64 8.03
C SER A 29 9.45 7.51 8.77
N LYS A 30 8.84 6.96 9.83
CA LYS A 30 9.40 5.83 10.58
C LYS A 30 9.61 4.59 9.73
N ILE A 31 8.65 4.26 8.87
CA ILE A 31 8.72 3.09 7.98
C ILE A 31 9.88 3.28 6.99
N ARG A 32 9.95 4.44 6.33
CA ARG A 32 11.03 4.75 5.39
C ARG A 32 12.39 4.74 6.07
N ASP A 33 12.51 5.38 7.23
CA ASP A 33 13.75 5.39 8.02
C ASP A 33 14.15 3.97 8.46
N HIS A 34 13.18 3.15 8.86
CA HIS A 34 13.43 1.73 9.18
C HIS A 34 13.99 0.98 7.98
N PHE A 35 13.37 1.10 6.80
CA PHE A 35 13.85 0.41 5.60
C PHE A 35 15.18 0.95 5.07
N ILE A 36 15.46 2.25 5.22
CA ILE A 36 16.76 2.85 4.89
C ILE A 36 17.85 2.37 5.88
N GLY A 37 17.52 2.30 7.17
CA GLY A 37 18.44 1.95 8.25
C GLY A 37 18.63 0.45 8.46
N MET A 38 17.81 -0.39 7.85
CA MET A 38 17.98 -1.85 7.88
C MET A 38 19.29 -2.25 7.19
N ALA A 39 20.31 -2.57 7.99
CA ALA A 39 21.49 -3.24 7.48
C ALA A 39 21.08 -4.57 6.83
N PHE A 40 21.53 -4.80 5.59
CA PHE A 40 21.21 -5.98 4.79
C PHE A 40 21.78 -7.26 5.43
N ASN A 41 21.12 -7.81 6.44
CA ASN A 41 21.51 -9.07 7.04
C ASN A 41 20.67 -10.22 6.45
N ASN A 42 21.31 -11.35 6.15
CA ASN A 42 20.81 -12.43 5.28
C ASN A 42 19.66 -13.29 5.86
N LYS A 43 19.08 -12.91 7.00
CA LYS A 43 18.08 -13.72 7.73
C LYS A 43 16.64 -13.19 7.67
N THR A 44 16.41 -12.03 7.05
CA THR A 44 15.06 -11.52 6.76
C THR A 44 14.65 -11.97 5.36
N ASP A 45 13.39 -12.37 5.20
CA ASP A 45 12.82 -12.75 3.90
C ASP A 45 13.18 -11.72 2.81
N ILE A 46 14.09 -12.13 1.92
CA ILE A 46 14.69 -11.30 0.87
C ILE A 46 13.61 -10.72 -0.03
N PHE A 47 12.52 -11.47 -0.25
CA PHE A 47 11.42 -11.06 -1.10
C PHE A 47 10.66 -9.89 -0.50
N SER A 48 10.13 -10.05 0.72
CA SER A 48 9.37 -9.03 1.44
C SER A 48 10.16 -7.73 1.62
N ARG A 49 11.48 -7.84 1.85
CA ARG A 49 12.39 -6.70 1.91
C ARG A 49 12.54 -6.00 0.55
N ASN A 50 12.84 -6.75 -0.50
CA ASN A 50 13.04 -6.19 -1.84
C ASN A 50 11.75 -5.54 -2.37
N PHE A 51 10.59 -6.16 -2.09
CA PHE A 51 9.29 -5.61 -2.43
C PHE A 51 9.07 -4.28 -1.70
N SER A 52 9.27 -4.23 -0.38
CA SER A 52 9.06 -3.01 0.40
C SER A 52 10.00 -1.87 -0.02
N ILE A 53 11.26 -2.16 -0.36
CA ILE A 53 12.20 -1.17 -0.92
C ILE A 53 11.72 -0.65 -2.28
N LYS A 54 11.31 -1.55 -3.19
CA LYS A 54 10.76 -1.15 -4.49
C LYS A 54 9.53 -0.27 -4.33
N MET A 55 8.64 -0.61 -3.41
CA MET A 55 7.45 0.18 -3.07
C MET A 55 7.81 1.60 -2.61
N ILE A 56 8.76 1.74 -1.70
CA ILE A 56 9.23 3.05 -1.21
C ILE A 56 9.82 3.92 -2.34
N ASN A 57 10.50 3.29 -3.30
CA ASN A 57 11.10 3.98 -4.45
C ASN A 57 10.08 4.35 -5.52
N ILE A 58 9.07 3.50 -5.75
CA ILE A 58 7.99 3.77 -6.70
C ILE A 58 7.16 4.94 -6.19
N PHE A 59 6.83 5.02 -4.91
CA PHE A 59 5.98 6.08 -4.37
C PHE A 59 6.81 7.17 -3.67
N PRO A 60 7.16 8.28 -4.34
CA PRO A 60 7.95 9.35 -3.74
C PRO A 60 7.20 10.03 -2.59
N LYS A 61 7.92 10.32 -1.50
CA LYS A 61 7.36 10.87 -0.25
C LYS A 61 6.72 12.26 -0.42
N GLU A 62 7.09 12.99 -1.46
CA GLU A 62 6.56 14.31 -1.77
C GLU A 62 5.14 14.23 -2.36
N GLU A 63 4.83 13.12 -3.04
CA GLU A 63 3.56 12.91 -3.74
C GLU A 63 2.64 11.94 -2.97
N PHE A 64 3.22 11.03 -2.17
CA PHE A 64 2.48 9.95 -1.51
C PHE A 64 2.94 9.68 -0.08
N TYR A 65 2.01 9.20 0.76
CA TYR A 65 2.30 8.61 2.06
C TYR A 65 2.05 7.12 2.03
N ILE A 66 3.01 6.33 2.52
CA ILE A 66 2.88 4.88 2.61
C ILE A 66 2.59 4.50 4.05
N HIS A 67 1.51 3.76 4.26
CA HIS A 67 1.17 3.16 5.52
C HIS A 67 1.09 1.65 5.35
N ILE A 68 1.85 0.91 6.16
CA ILE A 68 1.87 -0.54 6.14
C ILE A 68 1.12 -1.02 7.37
N GLN A 69 0.04 -1.78 7.14
CA GLN A 69 -0.78 -2.35 8.19
C GLN A 69 -0.64 -3.87 8.19
N GLN A 70 -0.43 -4.45 9.36
CA GLN A 70 -0.58 -5.87 9.57
C GLN A 70 -1.79 -6.07 10.47
N PHE A 71 -2.85 -6.66 9.92
CA PHE A 71 -4.05 -6.98 10.69
C PHE A 71 -3.75 -8.14 11.65
N PRO A 72 -4.38 -8.17 12.84
CA PRO A 72 -4.38 -9.37 13.68
C PRO A 72 -4.85 -10.57 12.86
N ASP A 73 -4.16 -11.70 12.99
CA ASP A 73 -4.46 -12.95 12.28
C ASP A 73 -4.20 -12.96 10.75
N ASN A 74 -3.51 -11.96 10.20
CA ASN A 74 -3.06 -11.95 8.81
C ASN A 74 -1.53 -11.94 8.70
N ASP A 75 -0.97 -12.99 8.08
CA ASP A 75 0.46 -13.12 7.82
C ASP A 75 0.95 -12.20 6.69
N SER A 76 0.04 -11.65 5.88
CA SER A 76 0.38 -10.78 4.74
C SER A 76 0.15 -9.30 5.09
N PRO A 77 1.17 -8.44 4.98
CA PRO A 77 1.00 -7.01 5.18
C PRO A 77 0.10 -6.41 4.09
N SER A 78 -0.79 -5.51 4.50
CA SER A 78 -1.53 -4.62 3.61
C SER A 78 -0.77 -3.31 3.47
N TYR A 79 -0.62 -2.86 2.23
CA TYR A 79 0.04 -1.62 1.88
C TYR A 79 -1.04 -0.63 1.45
N MET A 80 -1.12 0.48 2.17
CA MET A 80 -2.04 1.55 1.88
C MET A 80 -1.26 2.80 1.48
N VAL A 81 -1.50 3.28 0.26
CA VAL A 81 -0.81 4.43 -0.32
C VAL A 81 -1.81 5.55 -0.49
N TYR A 82 -1.55 6.66 0.21
CA TYR A 82 -2.35 7.88 0.14
C TYR A 82 -1.68 8.89 -0.77
N ASN A 83 -2.47 9.73 -1.44
CA ASN A 83 -1.93 10.97 -1.99
C ASN A 83 -1.49 11.91 -0.85
N ASN A 84 -0.61 12.87 -1.16
CA ASN A 84 -0.07 13.86 -0.20
C ASN A 84 -1.13 14.60 0.66
N ASP A 85 -2.36 14.74 0.16
CA ASP A 85 -3.44 15.39 0.89
C ASP A 85 -4.30 14.45 1.72
N ILE A 86 -4.10 13.12 1.57
CA ILE A 86 -4.87 12.06 2.22
C ILE A 86 -6.37 12.19 1.88
N THR A 87 -6.65 12.43 0.61
CA THR A 87 -8.00 12.57 0.05
C THR A 87 -8.38 11.45 -0.91
N ALA A 88 -7.42 10.61 -1.28
CA ALA A 88 -7.62 9.35 -1.99
C ALA A 88 -6.54 8.35 -1.57
N PHE A 89 -6.86 7.07 -1.69
CA PHE A 89 -5.89 6.00 -1.43
C PHE A 89 -6.10 4.80 -2.33
N ILE A 90 -5.04 4.02 -2.48
CA ILE A 90 -5.07 2.65 -2.97
C ILE A 90 -4.54 1.72 -1.88
N GLN A 91 -5.23 0.62 -1.66
CA GLN A 91 -4.82 -0.45 -0.77
C GLN A 91 -4.59 -1.70 -1.60
N PHE A 92 -3.44 -2.34 -1.38
CA PHE A 92 -3.14 -3.62 -2.00
C PHE A 92 -2.36 -4.51 -1.04
N ARG A 93 -2.42 -5.82 -1.29
CA ARG A 93 -1.69 -6.84 -0.54
C ARG A 93 -0.92 -7.75 -1.48
N LEU A 94 0.15 -8.32 -0.96
CA LEU A 94 0.81 -9.45 -1.60
C LEU A 94 0.00 -10.72 -1.34
N VAL A 95 -0.27 -11.47 -2.39
CA VAL A 95 -0.96 -12.75 -2.28
C VAL A 95 0.06 -13.87 -2.52
N GLY A 96 0.31 -14.65 -1.49
CA GLY A 96 1.25 -15.78 -1.55
C GLY A 96 0.59 -17.16 -1.59
N ARG A 97 -0.66 -17.28 -1.12
CA ARG A 97 -1.43 -18.54 -1.06
C ARG A 97 -2.92 -18.22 -1.14
N SER A 98 -3.70 -19.09 -1.78
CA SER A 98 -5.15 -18.94 -1.83
C SER A 98 -5.86 -20.28 -1.67
N GLU A 99 -6.90 -20.33 -0.83
CA GLU A 99 -7.78 -21.50 -0.77
C GLU A 99 -8.60 -21.67 -2.07
N ASN A 100 -8.66 -20.63 -2.90
CA ASN A 100 -9.27 -20.70 -4.21
C ASN A 100 -8.31 -21.35 -5.22
N MET A 101 -8.65 -22.55 -5.72
CA MET A 101 -7.81 -23.30 -6.67
C MET A 101 -7.46 -22.54 -7.95
N PHE A 102 -8.31 -21.62 -8.42
CA PHE A 102 -8.02 -20.82 -9.61
C PHE A 102 -6.92 -19.79 -9.30
N LEU A 103 -7.03 -19.10 -8.16
CA LEU A 103 -6.00 -18.15 -7.71
C LEU A 103 -4.69 -18.87 -7.36
N GLU A 104 -4.77 -20.04 -6.71
CA GLU A 104 -3.59 -20.88 -6.41
C GLU A 104 -2.83 -21.28 -7.69
N LYS A 105 -3.54 -21.57 -8.80
CA LYS A 105 -2.90 -21.82 -10.10
C LYS A 105 -2.23 -20.58 -10.66
N ILE A 106 -2.91 -19.43 -10.63
CA ILE A 106 -2.33 -18.16 -11.08
C ILE A 106 -1.08 -17.82 -10.24
N ILE A 107 -1.13 -17.95 -8.92
CA ILE A 107 0.02 -17.67 -8.03
C ILE A 107 1.23 -18.56 -8.38
N ARG A 108 1.03 -19.76 -8.91
CA ARG A 108 2.15 -20.60 -9.39
C ARG A 108 2.78 -20.09 -10.68
N ASP A 109 1.97 -19.52 -11.57
CA ASP A 109 2.41 -19.05 -12.88
C ASP A 109 3.06 -17.65 -12.81
N TYR A 110 2.76 -16.87 -11.76
CA TYR A 110 3.30 -15.53 -11.55
C TYR A 110 4.19 -15.48 -10.30
N VAL A 111 5.39 -14.93 -10.42
CA VAL A 111 6.35 -14.81 -9.30
C VAL A 111 5.78 -14.01 -8.12
N VAL A 112 4.87 -13.06 -8.41
CA VAL A 112 4.19 -12.22 -7.42
C VAL A 112 2.77 -11.95 -7.89
N LEU A 113 1.79 -12.12 -7.02
CA LEU A 113 0.44 -11.63 -7.22
C LEU A 113 0.16 -10.48 -6.24
N ILE A 114 -0.30 -9.35 -6.79
CA ILE A 114 -0.72 -8.18 -6.02
C ILE A 114 -2.23 -8.07 -6.17
N GLU A 115 -2.94 -8.09 -5.05
CA GLU A 115 -4.39 -7.87 -5.02
C GLU A 115 -4.68 -6.44 -4.61
N VAL A 116 -5.42 -5.70 -5.43
CA VAL A 116 -5.92 -4.38 -5.09
C VAL A 116 -7.20 -4.56 -4.28
N GLU A 117 -7.12 -4.34 -2.98
CA GLU A 117 -8.25 -4.52 -2.06
C GLU A 117 -9.21 -3.33 -2.09
N ALA A 118 -8.68 -2.12 -2.28
CA ALA A 118 -9.50 -0.92 -2.37
C ALA A 118 -8.84 0.17 -3.21
N LEU A 119 -9.66 0.86 -3.99
CA LEU A 119 -9.35 2.17 -4.57
C LEU A 119 -10.46 3.11 -4.15
N HIS A 120 -10.12 4.16 -3.41
CA HIS A 120 -11.13 5.01 -2.82
C HIS A 120 -10.76 6.48 -2.83
N SER A 121 -11.80 7.31 -2.87
CA SER A 121 -11.70 8.77 -2.95
C SER A 121 -12.72 9.41 -2.03
N PHE A 122 -12.25 10.30 -1.14
CA PHE A 122 -13.08 10.97 -0.15
C PHE A 122 -13.69 12.28 -0.66
N LYS A 123 -13.30 12.72 -1.87
CA LYS A 123 -13.78 13.94 -2.52
C LYS A 123 -13.91 13.71 -4.02
N LYS A 124 -15.00 14.18 -4.62
CA LYS A 124 -15.23 14.10 -6.06
C LYS A 124 -14.00 14.57 -6.84
N GLY A 125 -13.57 13.78 -7.83
CA GLY A 125 -12.42 14.08 -8.68
C GLY A 125 -11.06 13.61 -8.14
N MET A 126 -10.91 13.32 -6.84
CA MET A 126 -9.61 12.89 -6.30
C MET A 126 -9.22 11.48 -6.73
N GLY A 127 -10.18 10.61 -7.03
CA GLY A 127 -9.91 9.29 -7.60
C GLY A 127 -9.29 9.38 -9.00
N SER A 128 -9.81 10.26 -9.87
CA SER A 128 -9.23 10.53 -11.19
C SER A 128 -7.84 11.16 -11.08
N MET A 129 -7.65 12.07 -10.12
CA MET A 129 -6.34 12.62 -9.83
C MET A 129 -5.35 11.53 -9.39
N LEU A 130 -5.75 10.65 -8.47
CA LEU A 130 -4.93 9.53 -8.03
C LEU A 130 -4.55 8.62 -9.20
N VAL A 131 -5.50 8.26 -10.07
CA VAL A 131 -5.21 7.49 -11.30
C VAL A 131 -4.20 8.22 -12.18
N SER A 132 -4.38 9.52 -12.42
CA SER A 132 -3.45 10.32 -13.22
C SER A 132 -2.05 10.40 -12.61
N GLN A 133 -1.95 10.42 -11.26
CA GLN A 133 -0.66 10.37 -10.57
C GLN A 133 0.01 9.00 -10.74
N LEU A 134 -0.76 7.91 -10.66
CA LEU A 134 -0.27 6.54 -10.90
C LEU A 134 0.19 6.34 -12.36
N GLU A 135 -0.54 6.87 -13.34
CA GLU A 135 -0.17 6.84 -14.76
C GLU A 135 1.18 7.55 -15.00
N LYS A 136 1.31 8.79 -14.51
CA LYS A 136 2.57 9.54 -14.59
C LYS A 136 3.73 8.81 -13.92
N LEU A 137 3.45 8.13 -12.81
CA LEU A 137 4.44 7.37 -12.09
C LEU A 137 4.90 6.14 -12.90
N SER A 138 3.96 5.44 -13.53
CA SER A 138 4.25 4.34 -14.45
C SER A 138 5.14 4.81 -15.61
N ASP A 139 4.82 5.94 -16.24
CA ASP A 139 5.61 6.49 -17.35
C ASP A 139 7.04 6.85 -16.93
N LYS A 140 7.22 7.44 -15.74
CA LYS A 140 8.54 7.74 -15.17
C LYS A 140 9.37 6.48 -14.97
N VAL A 141 8.76 5.40 -14.48
CA VAL A 141 9.45 4.11 -14.26
C VAL A 141 9.85 3.48 -15.59
N LEU A 142 8.99 3.52 -16.61
CA LEU A 142 9.27 2.97 -17.95
C LEU A 142 10.39 3.71 -18.70
N LEU A 143 10.57 5.01 -18.43
CA LEU A 143 11.66 5.79 -19.03
C LEU A 143 13.02 5.53 -18.37
N GLN A 144 13.07 4.84 -17.22
CA GLN A 144 14.29 4.53 -16.46
C GLN A 144 14.75 3.07 -16.61
N SER A 145 13.96 2.22 -17.29
CA SER A 145 14.23 0.80 -17.57
C SER A 145 14.72 0.58 -19.00
#